data_AF-A0A3B0FHX3-F1
#
_entry.id   AF-A0A3B0FHX3-F1
#
_cell.length_a   1.000
_cell.length_b   1.000
_cell.length_c   1.000
_cell.angle_alpha   90.00
_cell.angle_beta   90.00
_cell.angle_gamma   90.00
#
_symmetry.space_group_name_H-M   'P 1'
#
loop_
_entity.id
_entity.type
_entity.pdbx_description
1 polymer ?
#
loop_
_entity_poly.entity_id
_entity_poly.type
_entity_poly.pdbx_seq_one_letter_code
_entity_poly.pdbx_strand_id
1 'polypeptide(L)'
;MGREGNSSARGGAPASGSTAVRKPSAAVYRRRRLFVGGALLLVIALVTAFAVAGAFSGKSEQASSTDPTAGATAPAGPSDGASPSASASEPAVTPTPSATPGCNQNLVTVSASTDKAAYGPGENPMLTLKVTNGGTMPCEVNIGTSQMEFLVTSGADRIFSSRDCQAKSEDLVKVIAPGASETANFPWPRNRSVEGCQPVEAKPGAGGAYYIFTARLGSKASPKAVFQLL
;
A
#
# COMPACT_ATOMS: atom_id res chain seq x y z
N MET A 1 13.06 -36.13 -87.66
CA MET A 1 12.77 -37.40 -86.95
C MET A 1 12.81 -37.09 -85.45
N GLY A 2 11.85 -37.33 -84.57
CA GLY A 2 10.50 -37.86 -84.65
C GLY A 2 9.84 -37.78 -83.26
N ARG A 3 8.50 -37.79 -83.29
CA ARG A 3 7.52 -38.28 -82.29
C ARG A 3 7.15 -37.50 -81.02
N GLU A 4 5.82 -37.39 -80.95
CA GLU A 4 4.88 -36.96 -79.91
C GLU A 4 4.81 -37.85 -78.66
N GLY A 5 4.12 -37.32 -77.64
CA GLY A 5 3.34 -38.06 -76.63
C GLY A 5 3.85 -37.85 -75.20
N ASN A 6 3.04 -37.72 -74.14
CA ASN A 6 1.60 -37.63 -73.93
C ASN A 6 1.39 -37.16 -72.48
N SER A 7 0.25 -36.51 -72.27
CA SER A 7 -0.43 -36.07 -71.05
C SER A 7 -0.37 -37.02 -69.83
N SER A 8 -0.33 -36.45 -68.62
CA SER A 8 -1.26 -36.78 -67.52
C SER A 8 -1.09 -35.86 -66.30
N ALA A 9 -2.19 -35.18 -65.93
CA ALA A 9 -2.38 -34.47 -64.67
C ALA A 9 -2.54 -35.44 -63.49
N ARG A 10 -2.09 -35.04 -62.29
CA ARG A 10 -2.64 -35.45 -60.99
C ARG A 10 -2.18 -34.48 -59.91
N GLY A 11 -3.14 -33.92 -59.19
CA GLY A 11 -2.93 -32.90 -58.17
C GLY A 11 -2.34 -33.44 -56.86
N GLY A 12 -1.78 -32.52 -56.08
CA GLY A 12 -1.38 -32.71 -54.68
C GLY A 12 -1.55 -31.38 -53.95
N ALA A 13 -2.41 -31.39 -52.93
CA ALA A 13 -2.85 -30.24 -52.13
C ALA A 13 -1.72 -29.60 -51.29
N PRO A 14 -1.89 -28.34 -50.82
CA PRO A 14 -0.93 -27.70 -49.91
C PRO A 14 -1.04 -28.28 -48.49
N ALA A 15 0.09 -28.61 -47.89
CA ALA A 15 0.16 -29.05 -46.50
C ALA A 15 0.02 -27.84 -45.55
N SER A 16 -1.17 -27.69 -44.95
CA SER A 16 -1.40 -26.84 -43.78
C SER A 16 -0.67 -27.41 -42.56
N GLY A 17 0.27 -26.65 -42.00
CA GLY A 17 0.89 -26.93 -40.71
C GLY A 17 -0.04 -26.56 -39.56
N SER A 18 -0.71 -27.55 -38.97
CA SER A 18 -1.56 -27.40 -37.78
C SER A 18 -0.70 -27.17 -36.52
N THR A 19 -0.85 -26.02 -35.87
CA THR A 19 -0.31 -25.75 -34.52
C THR A 19 -1.03 -26.60 -33.48
N ALA A 20 -0.32 -27.59 -32.91
CA ALA A 20 -0.83 -28.41 -31.82
C ALA A 20 -0.95 -27.58 -30.52
N VAL A 21 -2.18 -27.37 -30.06
CA VAL A 21 -2.48 -26.79 -28.74
C VAL A 21 -2.09 -27.80 -27.65
N ARG A 22 -1.05 -27.50 -26.86
CA ARG A 22 -0.66 -28.32 -25.70
C ARG A 22 -1.71 -28.17 -24.57
N LYS A 23 -2.39 -29.26 -24.23
CA LYS A 23 -3.26 -29.34 -23.03
C LYS A 23 -2.40 -29.27 -21.75
N PRO A 24 -2.78 -28.47 -20.75
CA PRO A 24 -2.08 -28.45 -19.45
C PRO A 24 -2.31 -29.76 -18.69
N SER A 25 -1.24 -30.31 -18.13
CA SER A 25 -1.23 -31.62 -17.46
C SER A 25 -2.08 -31.63 -16.17
N ALA A 26 -2.95 -32.65 -16.02
CA ALA A 26 -3.86 -32.85 -14.89
C ALA A 26 -3.19 -32.94 -13.49
N ALA A 27 -1.86 -33.11 -13.44
CA ALA A 27 -1.10 -33.15 -12.20
C ALA A 27 -1.08 -31.80 -11.45
N VAL A 28 -1.15 -30.68 -12.17
CA VAL A 28 -1.10 -29.32 -11.56
C VAL A 28 -2.44 -28.96 -10.91
N TYR A 29 -3.56 -29.41 -11.50
CA TYR A 29 -4.90 -29.17 -10.95
C TYR A 29 -5.12 -29.92 -9.63
N ARG A 30 -4.59 -31.15 -9.51
CA ARG A 30 -4.69 -31.94 -8.28
C ARG A 30 -3.89 -31.32 -7.11
N ARG A 31 -2.70 -30.77 -7.39
CA ARG A 31 -1.90 -30.09 -6.36
C ARG A 31 -2.59 -28.82 -5.86
N ARG A 32 -3.14 -27.98 -6.75
CA ARG A 32 -3.86 -26.76 -6.36
C ARG A 32 -5.10 -27.04 -5.51
N ARG A 33 -5.83 -28.13 -5.77
CA ARG A 33 -7.03 -28.49 -5.01
C ARG A 33 -6.73 -28.93 -3.58
N LEU A 34 -5.60 -29.58 -3.33
CA LEU A 34 -5.16 -29.98 -1.99
C LEU A 34 -4.73 -28.76 -1.14
N PHE A 35 -4.02 -27.80 -1.74
CA PHE A 35 -3.63 -26.56 -1.04
C PHE A 35 -4.84 -25.70 -0.67
N VAL A 36 -5.83 -25.56 -1.58
CA VAL A 36 -7.05 -24.80 -1.31
C VAL A 36 -7.91 -25.47 -0.22
N GLY A 37 -8.05 -26.80 -0.27
CA GLY A 37 -8.78 -27.55 0.76
C GLY A 37 -8.10 -27.49 2.14
N GLY A 38 -6.77 -27.62 2.19
CA GLY A 38 -6.00 -27.53 3.43
C GLY A 38 -6.04 -26.13 4.06
N ALA A 39 -5.91 -25.08 3.24
CA ALA A 39 -6.00 -23.70 3.71
C ALA A 39 -7.39 -23.36 4.27
N LEU A 40 -8.46 -23.85 3.62
CA LEU A 40 -9.83 -23.63 4.09
C LEU A 40 -10.09 -24.31 5.46
N LEU A 41 -9.62 -25.54 5.65
CA LEU A 41 -9.76 -26.25 6.92
C LEU A 41 -9.00 -25.55 8.06
N LEU A 42 -7.82 -25.00 7.76
CA LEU A 42 -7.01 -24.27 8.74
C LEU A 42 -7.69 -22.97 9.18
N VAL A 43 -8.30 -22.23 8.24
CA VAL A 43 -9.08 -21.02 8.55
C VAL A 43 -10.30 -21.35 9.42
N ILE A 44 -11.03 -22.42 9.11
CA ILE A 44 -12.19 -22.84 9.91
C ILE A 44 -11.77 -23.19 11.33
N ALA A 45 -10.65 -23.90 11.51
CA ALA A 45 -10.13 -24.24 12.84
C ALA A 45 -9.70 -23.02 13.67
N LEU A 46 -9.14 -21.99 13.02
CA LEU A 46 -8.75 -20.74 13.71
C LEU A 46 -9.98 -19.93 14.14
N VAL A 47 -11.02 -19.88 13.31
CA VAL A 47 -12.27 -19.16 13.62
C VAL A 47 -13.04 -19.83 14.77
N THR A 48 -13.10 -21.16 14.80
CA THR A 48 -13.77 -21.88 15.90
C THR A 48 -13.00 -21.78 17.21
N ALA A 49 -11.66 -21.78 17.18
CA ALA A 49 -10.84 -21.55 18.37
C ALA A 49 -11.04 -20.14 18.97
N PHE A 50 -11.17 -19.12 18.13
CA PHE A 50 -11.42 -17.74 18.58
C PHE A 50 -12.82 -17.54 19.16
N ALA A 51 -13.84 -18.22 18.62
CA ALA A 51 -15.22 -18.11 19.09
C ALA A 51 -15.44 -18.75 20.48
N VAL A 52 -14.66 -19.77 20.86
CA VAL A 52 -14.76 -20.43 22.18
C VAL A 52 -13.99 -19.66 23.26
N ALA A 53 -12.95 -18.91 22.91
CA ALA A 53 -12.17 -18.10 23.86
C ALA A 53 -12.88 -16.79 24.30
N GLY A 54 -13.84 -16.28 23.52
CA GLY A 54 -14.58 -15.05 23.83
C GLY A 54 -15.74 -15.20 24.81
N ALA A 55 -16.09 -16.42 25.22
CA ALA A 55 -17.25 -16.68 26.08
C ALA A 55 -16.92 -16.74 27.59
N PHE A 56 -15.66 -16.58 28.00
CA PHE A 56 -15.22 -16.70 29.39
C PHE A 56 -14.40 -15.49 29.86
N SER A 57 -14.95 -14.29 29.75
CA SER A 57 -14.50 -13.08 30.45
C SER A 57 -15.60 -12.03 30.26
N GLY A 58 -16.34 -11.55 31.23
CA GLY A 58 -16.27 -11.63 32.67
C GLY A 58 -17.24 -10.53 33.14
N LYS A 59 -18.34 -10.96 33.74
CA LYS A 59 -19.33 -10.16 34.47
C LYS A 59 -18.62 -9.26 35.50
N SER A 60 -18.95 -7.96 35.55
CA SER A 60 -18.82 -7.13 36.78
C SER A 60 -19.75 -5.92 36.69
N GLU A 61 -20.78 -5.98 37.52
CA GLU A 61 -21.72 -4.90 37.85
C GLU A 61 -21.13 -4.00 38.96
N GLN A 62 -21.62 -2.75 38.98
CA GLN A 62 -21.96 -1.93 40.15
C GLN A 62 -21.01 -0.90 40.79
N ALA A 63 -21.60 0.32 40.91
CA ALA A 63 -21.69 1.20 42.10
C ALA A 63 -20.71 2.39 42.27
N SER A 64 -21.24 3.57 41.92
CA SER A 64 -21.52 4.75 42.78
C SER A 64 -20.50 5.33 43.77
N SER A 65 -20.26 6.63 43.55
CA SER A 65 -20.47 7.78 44.47
C SER A 65 -19.36 8.30 45.40
N THR A 66 -19.26 9.64 45.34
CA THR A 66 -18.96 10.67 46.38
C THR A 66 -17.51 11.00 46.80
N ASP A 67 -17.08 12.20 46.38
CA ASP A 67 -16.25 13.20 47.10
C ASP A 67 -16.98 13.64 48.42
N PRO A 68 -16.40 14.35 49.43
CA PRO A 68 -15.18 15.17 49.37
C PRO A 68 -14.28 15.23 50.64
N THR A 69 -13.22 16.03 50.52
CA THR A 69 -12.64 16.96 51.53
C THR A 69 -11.12 16.80 51.74
N ALA A 70 -10.37 17.85 51.36
CA ALA A 70 -8.98 18.05 51.72
C ALA A 70 -8.84 19.43 52.33
N GLY A 71 -8.58 19.47 53.65
CA GLY A 71 -8.32 20.68 54.40
C GLY A 71 -6.92 21.23 54.11
N ALA A 72 -6.85 22.52 53.79
CA ALA A 72 -5.65 23.31 53.80
C ALA A 72 -5.26 23.68 55.24
N THR A 73 -3.96 23.76 55.55
CA THR A 73 -3.29 24.86 56.29
C THR A 73 -1.80 24.51 56.50
N ALA A 74 -0.92 25.33 55.93
CA ALA A 74 0.45 25.59 56.40
C ALA A 74 0.43 26.87 57.27
N PRO A 75 1.43 27.14 58.14
CA PRO A 75 2.62 27.87 57.66
C PRO A 75 3.97 27.61 58.40
N ALA A 76 5.02 28.24 57.82
CA ALA A 76 6.44 28.48 58.17
C ALA A 76 6.82 28.55 59.67
N GLY A 77 8.05 28.26 60.16
CA GLY A 77 9.47 28.42 59.74
C GLY A 77 10.26 28.93 60.99
N PRO A 78 11.56 29.30 61.01
CA PRO A 78 12.79 28.85 60.32
C PRO A 78 13.96 28.51 61.32
N SER A 79 15.15 28.10 60.83
CA SER A 79 16.48 28.64 61.23
C SER A 79 17.68 27.79 60.75
N ASP A 80 18.53 28.46 59.97
CA ASP A 80 20.01 28.50 59.93
C ASP A 80 20.93 27.28 59.99
N GLY A 81 21.92 27.26 59.08
CA GLY A 81 23.22 26.63 59.35
C GLY A 81 24.09 26.22 58.14
N ALA A 82 24.85 27.18 57.59
CA ALA A 82 26.21 27.05 57.01
C ALA A 82 26.52 26.08 55.83
N SER A 83 27.06 26.69 54.76
CA SER A 83 27.90 26.11 53.68
C SER A 83 29.40 26.42 53.98
N PRO A 84 30.44 25.99 53.23
CA PRO A 84 30.61 24.96 52.18
C PRO A 84 31.80 23.99 52.47
N SER A 85 31.99 22.91 51.68
CA SER A 85 33.34 22.48 51.25
C SER A 85 33.29 21.56 50.03
N ALA A 86 34.30 21.68 49.18
CA ALA A 86 34.37 21.24 47.80
C ALA A 86 35.14 19.92 47.59
N SER A 87 34.94 19.37 46.39
CA SER A 87 35.84 18.50 45.60
C SER A 87 35.98 17.03 45.97
N ALA A 88 35.41 16.18 45.10
CA ALA A 88 36.17 15.15 44.40
C ALA A 88 35.49 14.86 43.05
N SER A 89 36.15 15.28 41.96
CA SER A 89 35.76 14.98 40.59
C SER A 89 36.12 13.54 40.24
N GLU A 90 35.11 12.70 40.03
CA GLU A 90 35.24 11.45 39.28
C GLU A 90 34.88 11.74 37.82
N PRO A 91 35.68 11.34 36.81
CA PRO A 91 35.29 11.50 35.42
C PRO A 91 34.11 10.57 35.16
N ALA A 92 32.90 11.14 35.19
CA ALA A 92 31.72 10.47 34.68
C ALA A 92 32.00 10.09 33.22
N VAL A 93 32.19 8.81 32.99
CA VAL A 93 32.18 8.21 31.65
C VAL A 93 30.85 8.61 31.03
N THR A 94 30.90 9.56 30.10
CA THR A 94 29.75 9.98 29.32
C THR A 94 29.28 8.72 28.57
N PRO A 95 28.08 8.17 28.85
CA PRO A 95 27.56 7.11 28.00
C PRO A 95 27.47 7.70 26.59
N THR A 96 28.28 7.16 25.67
CA THR A 96 28.08 7.33 24.23
C THR A 96 26.59 7.15 23.96
N PRO A 97 25.90 8.07 23.26
CA PRO A 97 24.49 7.91 22.98
C PRO A 97 24.33 6.62 22.19
N SER A 98 23.87 5.57 22.88
CA SER A 98 23.39 4.37 22.25
C SER A 98 22.29 4.84 21.31
N ALA A 99 22.42 4.57 20.01
CA ALA A 99 21.42 4.97 19.03
C ALA A 99 20.08 4.42 19.50
N THR A 100 19.24 5.28 20.08
CA THR A 100 17.88 4.92 20.44
C THR A 100 17.26 4.30 19.20
N PRO A 101 16.66 3.10 19.27
CA PRO A 101 16.14 2.43 18.09
C PRO A 101 15.06 3.31 17.46
N GLY A 102 15.48 4.09 16.46
CA GLY A 102 14.62 5.00 15.72
C GLY A 102 13.77 4.22 14.73
N CYS A 103 12.75 4.88 14.19
CA CYS A 103 12.02 4.36 13.04
C CYS A 103 12.98 3.95 11.93
N ASN A 104 12.91 2.70 11.50
CA ASN A 104 13.56 2.27 10.27
C ASN A 104 12.69 2.67 9.08
N GLN A 105 13.03 3.78 8.44
CA GLN A 105 12.32 4.32 7.28
C GLN A 105 12.24 3.35 6.09
N ASN A 106 13.11 2.33 6.01
CA ASN A 106 13.01 1.31 4.96
C ASN A 106 11.83 0.36 5.15
N LEU A 107 11.31 0.26 6.38
CA LEU A 107 10.11 -0.53 6.70
C LEU A 107 8.81 0.25 6.46
N VAL A 108 8.90 1.55 6.14
CA VAL A 108 7.77 2.33 5.64
C VAL A 108 7.59 2.03 4.15
N THR A 109 6.43 1.48 3.80
CA THR A 109 6.10 1.05 2.43
C THR A 109 4.93 1.85 1.87
N VAL A 110 4.90 1.97 0.54
CA VAL A 110 3.81 2.61 -0.21
C VAL A 110 3.16 1.56 -1.10
N SER A 111 1.84 1.47 -1.07
CA SER A 111 1.07 0.65 -2.01
C SER A 111 0.08 1.50 -2.81
N ALA A 112 -0.21 1.04 -4.01
CA ALA A 112 -1.22 1.59 -4.89
C ALA A 112 -2.32 0.54 -5.09
N SER A 113 -3.56 0.99 -5.10
CA SER A 113 -4.71 0.17 -5.48
C SER A 113 -5.78 1.00 -6.16
N THR A 114 -6.69 0.32 -6.84
CA THR A 114 -7.92 0.89 -7.37
C THR A 114 -9.12 0.16 -6.76
N ASP A 115 -10.28 0.80 -6.69
CA ASP A 115 -11.49 0.21 -6.10
C ASP A 115 -12.10 -0.93 -6.95
N LYS A 116 -11.80 -0.95 -8.25
CA LYS A 116 -12.20 -2.01 -9.19
C LYS A 116 -11.04 -2.36 -10.13
N ALA A 117 -11.11 -3.54 -10.72
CA ALA A 117 -10.15 -3.97 -11.76
C ALA A 117 -10.54 -3.48 -13.17
N ALA A 118 -11.82 -3.14 -13.39
CA ALA A 118 -12.34 -2.64 -14.66
C ALA A 118 -13.47 -1.64 -14.41
N TYR A 119 -13.57 -0.64 -15.27
CA TYR A 119 -14.52 0.47 -15.16
C TYR A 119 -15.29 0.64 -16.45
N GLY A 120 -16.61 0.74 -16.34
CA GLY A 120 -17.48 1.01 -17.48
C GLY A 120 -17.34 2.44 -18.03
N PRO A 121 -18.10 2.78 -19.09
CA PRO A 121 -18.18 4.14 -19.59
C PRO A 121 -18.62 5.12 -18.49
N GLY A 122 -17.86 6.18 -18.30
CA GLY A 122 -18.17 7.23 -17.30
C GLY A 122 -17.86 6.87 -15.85
N GLU A 123 -17.48 5.64 -15.52
CA GLU A 123 -17.00 5.30 -14.18
C GLU A 123 -15.58 5.82 -13.98
N ASN A 124 -15.35 6.51 -12.85
CA ASN A 124 -14.05 7.09 -12.50
C ASN A 124 -13.33 6.18 -11.50
N PRO A 125 -12.08 5.76 -11.79
CA PRO A 125 -11.27 5.01 -10.83
C PRO A 125 -10.97 5.81 -9.57
N MET A 126 -11.20 5.20 -8.41
CA MET A 126 -10.64 5.69 -7.15
C MET A 126 -9.21 5.19 -7.03
N LEU A 127 -8.24 6.08 -7.20
CA LEU A 127 -6.83 5.76 -7.01
C LEU A 127 -6.50 5.90 -5.52
N THR A 128 -5.97 4.84 -4.91
CA THR A 128 -5.66 4.82 -3.48
C THR A 128 -4.16 4.63 -3.27
N LEU A 129 -3.54 5.58 -2.58
CA LEU A 129 -2.18 5.49 -2.05
C LEU A 129 -2.29 5.12 -0.57
N LYS A 130 -1.64 4.03 -0.15
CA LYS A 130 -1.55 3.63 1.26
C LYS A 130 -0.10 3.60 1.72
N VAL A 131 0.19 4.27 2.82
CA VAL A 131 1.49 4.28 3.50
C VAL A 131 1.39 3.39 4.73
N THR A 132 2.27 2.40 4.86
CA THR A 132 2.24 1.45 5.97
C THR A 132 3.58 1.43 6.70
N ASN A 133 3.56 1.55 8.02
CA ASN A 133 4.73 1.32 8.85
C ASN A 133 4.84 -0.17 9.20
N GLY A 134 5.74 -0.88 8.52
CA GLY A 134 6.02 -2.30 8.80
C GLY A 134 7.06 -2.52 9.91
N GLY A 135 7.53 -1.47 10.57
CA GLY A 135 8.47 -1.55 11.68
C GLY A 135 7.79 -1.78 13.03
N THR A 136 8.61 -1.88 14.08
CA THR A 136 8.18 -2.06 15.48
C THR A 136 8.16 -0.75 16.28
N MET A 137 8.59 0.36 15.68
CA MET A 137 8.64 1.70 16.29
C MET A 137 7.77 2.68 15.50
N PRO A 138 7.15 3.69 16.15
CA PRO A 138 6.41 4.73 15.44
C PRO A 138 7.32 5.52 14.51
N CYS A 139 6.80 5.89 13.34
CA CYS A 139 7.54 6.56 12.28
C CYS A 139 6.91 7.90 11.93
N GLU A 140 7.68 8.99 12.01
CA GLU A 140 7.31 10.26 11.39
C GLU A 140 7.50 10.16 9.88
N VAL A 141 6.43 10.42 9.13
CA VAL A 141 6.41 10.35 7.68
C VAL A 141 5.70 11.59 7.15
N ASN A 142 6.37 12.32 6.26
CA ASN A 142 5.72 13.38 5.50
C ASN A 142 4.85 12.75 4.39
N ILE A 143 3.54 12.81 4.61
CA ILE A 143 2.48 12.37 3.70
C ILE A 143 1.78 13.55 3.01
N GLY A 144 2.46 14.69 2.91
CA GLY A 144 1.95 15.88 2.24
C GLY A 144 1.93 15.76 0.72
N THR A 145 1.20 16.66 0.06
CA THR A 145 1.13 16.74 -1.40
C THR A 145 2.46 17.19 -2.03
N SER A 146 3.39 17.73 -1.24
CA SER A 146 4.79 17.91 -1.63
C SER A 146 5.47 16.59 -2.01
N GLN A 147 5.16 15.53 -1.25
CA GLN A 147 5.76 14.21 -1.39
C GLN A 147 4.92 13.27 -2.25
N MET A 148 3.59 13.43 -2.26
CA MET A 148 2.67 12.52 -2.94
C MET A 148 2.61 12.74 -4.45
N GLU A 149 2.49 11.64 -5.20
CA GLU A 149 2.12 11.66 -6.61
C GLU A 149 1.25 10.47 -6.96
N PHE A 150 0.18 10.73 -7.71
CA PHE A 150 -0.66 9.74 -8.36
C PHE A 150 -0.35 9.74 -9.86
N LEU A 151 0.30 8.69 -10.35
CA LEU A 151 0.74 8.57 -11.74
C LEU A 151 -0.05 7.46 -12.45
N VAL A 152 -0.65 7.79 -13.59
CA VAL A 152 -1.35 6.84 -14.46
C VAL A 152 -0.66 6.77 -15.82
N THR A 153 -0.41 5.55 -16.30
CA THR A 153 0.24 5.27 -17.59
C THR A 153 -0.53 4.18 -18.35
N SER A 154 -0.33 4.09 -19.66
CA SER A 154 -0.76 2.97 -20.49
C SER A 154 0.38 2.57 -21.44
N GLY A 155 1.00 1.41 -21.20
CA GLY A 155 2.25 1.05 -21.88
C GLY A 155 3.36 2.07 -21.59
N ALA A 156 3.92 2.68 -22.64
CA ALA A 156 4.90 3.77 -22.52
C ALA A 156 4.26 5.17 -22.43
N ASP A 157 2.94 5.25 -22.65
CA ASP A 157 2.21 6.50 -22.69
C ASP A 157 1.92 7.01 -21.27
N ARG A 158 2.35 8.23 -20.96
CA ARG A 158 2.03 8.89 -19.69
C ARG A 158 0.70 9.60 -19.84
N ILE A 159 -0.28 9.16 -19.05
CA ILE A 159 -1.66 9.62 -19.17
C ILE A 159 -1.92 10.80 -18.23
N PHE A 160 -1.57 10.64 -16.95
CA PHE A 160 -1.90 11.60 -15.91
C PHE A 160 -0.86 11.59 -14.79
N SER A 161 -0.57 12.76 -14.21
CA SER A 161 0.10 12.91 -12.92
C SER A 161 -0.63 13.95 -12.08
N SER A 162 -0.87 13.66 -10.79
CA SER A 162 -1.44 14.66 -9.87
C SER A 162 -0.55 15.89 -9.68
N ARG A 163 0.76 15.80 -10.01
CA ARG A 163 1.69 16.93 -9.91
C ARG A 163 1.49 17.96 -11.01
N ASP A 164 0.96 17.56 -12.16
CA ASP A 164 0.83 18.41 -13.36
C ASP A 164 -0.02 19.66 -13.11
N CYS A 165 -1.05 19.53 -12.27
CA CYS A 165 -2.02 20.59 -11.97
C CYS A 165 -1.91 21.10 -10.52
N GLN A 166 -0.86 20.74 -9.79
CA GLN A 166 -0.73 21.09 -8.40
C GLN A 166 -0.29 22.56 -8.25
N ALA A 167 -1.23 23.45 -7.96
CA ALA A 167 -0.95 24.88 -7.79
C ALA A 167 -0.12 25.17 -6.52
N LYS A 168 -0.34 24.42 -5.44
CA LYS A 168 0.42 24.48 -4.19
C LYS A 168 0.66 23.09 -3.65
N SER A 169 1.88 22.86 -3.16
CA SER A 169 2.27 21.67 -2.41
C SER A 169 2.35 21.99 -0.93
N GLU A 170 1.86 21.10 -0.08
CA GLU A 170 1.94 21.26 1.37
C GLU A 170 2.62 20.03 1.98
N ASP A 171 3.42 20.25 3.02
CA ASP A 171 3.93 19.18 3.87
C ASP A 171 2.88 18.75 4.89
N LEU A 172 2.85 17.46 5.19
CA LEU A 172 2.00 16.90 6.23
C LEU A 172 2.73 15.76 6.93
N VAL A 173 3.44 16.08 8.02
CA VAL A 173 4.14 15.07 8.81
C VAL A 173 3.14 14.39 9.75
N LYS A 174 3.04 13.06 9.66
CA LYS A 174 2.27 12.24 10.59
C LYS A 174 3.15 11.21 11.26
N VAL A 175 2.82 10.89 12.52
CA VAL A 175 3.39 9.76 13.23
C VAL A 175 2.53 8.52 12.94
N ILE A 176 3.09 7.55 12.22
CA ILE A 176 2.43 6.28 11.90
C ILE A 176 2.92 5.21 12.88
N ALA A 177 2.02 4.68 13.70
CA ALA A 177 2.33 3.63 14.66
C ALA A 177 2.76 2.30 13.98
N PRO A 178 3.46 1.39 14.70
CA PRO A 178 3.78 0.06 14.20
C PRO A 178 2.56 -0.68 13.63
N GLY A 179 2.66 -1.19 12.41
CA GLY A 179 1.56 -1.88 11.72
C GLY A 179 0.41 -0.99 11.23
N ALA A 180 0.39 0.30 11.62
CA ALA A 180 -0.65 1.24 11.21
C ALA A 180 -0.44 1.73 9.77
N SER A 181 -1.47 2.37 9.22
CA SER A 181 -1.42 2.90 7.86
C SER A 181 -2.18 4.20 7.71
N GLU A 182 -1.71 5.02 6.79
CA GLU A 182 -2.36 6.25 6.33
C GLU A 182 -2.74 6.09 4.87
N THR A 183 -3.90 6.61 4.47
CA THR A 183 -4.44 6.42 3.12
C THR A 183 -4.87 7.75 2.51
N ALA A 184 -4.53 7.94 1.23
CA ALA A 184 -5.00 9.05 0.40
C ALA A 184 -5.77 8.49 -0.80
N ASN A 185 -6.95 9.05 -1.04
CA ASN A 185 -7.86 8.63 -2.10
C ASN A 185 -8.03 9.75 -3.11
N PHE A 186 -7.89 9.43 -4.39
CA PHE A 186 -7.98 10.38 -5.49
C PHE A 186 -8.92 9.83 -6.57
N PRO A 187 -10.16 10.35 -6.70
CA PRO A 187 -11.06 9.98 -7.78
C PRO A 187 -10.55 10.61 -9.09
N TRP A 188 -9.95 9.80 -9.97
CA TRP A 188 -9.38 10.29 -11.21
C TRP A 188 -10.47 10.40 -12.29
N PRO A 189 -10.73 11.60 -12.85
CA PRO A 189 -11.84 11.83 -13.78
C PRO A 189 -11.54 11.37 -15.22
N ARG A 190 -10.59 10.43 -15.38
CA ARG A 190 -10.17 9.89 -16.69
C ARG A 190 -9.73 11.00 -17.65
N ASN A 191 -9.05 12.02 -17.16
CA ASN A 191 -8.44 13.06 -17.98
C ASN A 191 -6.95 12.82 -18.16
N ARG A 192 -6.41 13.35 -19.26
CA ARG A 192 -4.96 13.49 -19.41
C ARG A 192 -4.50 14.78 -18.73
N SER A 193 -3.25 14.80 -18.30
CA SER A 193 -2.62 16.01 -17.77
C SER A 193 -1.20 16.14 -18.29
N VAL A 194 -0.73 17.37 -18.38
CA VAL A 194 0.65 17.75 -18.65
C VAL A 194 1.02 18.88 -17.71
N GLU A 195 2.32 19.05 -17.47
CA GLU A 195 2.84 20.08 -16.57
C GLU A 195 2.23 21.46 -16.88
N GLY A 196 1.87 22.20 -15.83
CA GLY A 196 1.19 23.48 -15.95
C GLY A 196 -0.30 23.37 -16.29
N CYS A 197 -0.88 22.17 -16.14
CA CYS A 197 -2.29 21.88 -16.34
C CYS A 197 -2.86 22.34 -17.70
N GLN A 198 -2.04 22.28 -18.75
CA GLN A 198 -2.50 22.71 -20.07
C GLN A 198 -3.61 21.78 -20.58
N PRO A 199 -4.61 22.30 -21.30
CA PRO A 199 -5.68 21.48 -21.87
C PRO A 199 -5.13 20.40 -22.80
N VAL A 200 -5.57 19.16 -22.59
CA VAL A 200 -5.28 18.03 -23.48
C VAL A 200 -6.60 17.46 -23.97
N GLU A 201 -6.89 17.63 -25.27
CA GLU A 201 -8.16 17.16 -25.86
C GLU A 201 -8.26 15.64 -25.95
N ALA A 202 -7.11 14.97 -26.12
CA ALA A 202 -7.04 13.52 -26.15
C ALA A 202 -7.52 12.95 -24.82
N LYS A 203 -8.52 12.07 -24.86
CA LYS A 203 -8.98 11.34 -23.69
C LYS A 203 -8.20 10.02 -23.57
N PRO A 204 -7.99 9.49 -22.35
CA PRO A 204 -7.54 8.13 -22.17
C PRO A 204 -8.45 7.18 -22.96
N GLY A 205 -7.86 6.28 -23.75
CA GLY A 205 -8.58 5.35 -24.60
C GLY A 205 -9.65 4.54 -23.84
N ALA A 206 -10.85 4.50 -24.42
CA ALA A 206 -11.90 3.54 -24.09
C ALA A 206 -11.77 2.30 -25.00
N GLY A 207 -12.47 1.21 -24.69
CA GLY A 207 -12.42 -0.03 -25.48
C GLY A 207 -11.55 -1.14 -24.88
N GLY A 208 -11.41 -1.19 -23.55
CA GLY A 208 -10.70 -2.26 -22.86
C GLY A 208 -9.18 -2.05 -22.74
N ALA A 209 -8.71 -0.81 -22.86
CA ALA A 209 -7.30 -0.48 -22.66
C ALA A 209 -6.89 -0.69 -21.19
N TYR A 210 -5.67 -1.20 -21.00
CA TYR A 210 -5.07 -1.39 -19.68
C TYR A 210 -4.30 -0.15 -19.26
N TYR A 211 -4.44 0.18 -17.98
CA TYR A 211 -3.78 1.28 -17.31
C TYR A 211 -3.01 0.78 -16.10
N ILE A 212 -1.91 1.45 -15.82
CA ILE A 212 -1.07 1.22 -14.66
C ILE A 212 -1.13 2.47 -13.80
N PHE A 213 -1.64 2.31 -12.58
CA PHE A 213 -1.52 3.28 -11.52
C PHE A 213 -0.29 2.97 -10.66
N THR A 214 0.54 3.99 -10.43
CA THR A 214 1.66 3.96 -9.49
C THR A 214 1.51 5.14 -8.54
N ALA A 215 1.60 4.87 -7.25
CA ALA A 215 1.63 5.89 -6.22
C ALA A 215 3.06 6.14 -5.76
N ARG A 216 3.42 7.39 -5.49
CA ARG A 216 4.74 7.75 -4.96
C ARG A 216 4.61 8.59 -3.70
N LEU A 217 5.59 8.43 -2.82
CA LEU A 217 5.81 9.27 -1.66
C LEU A 217 7.31 9.58 -1.53
N GLY A 218 7.71 10.78 -1.93
CA GLY A 218 9.11 11.15 -2.05
C GLY A 218 9.85 10.21 -3.01
N SER A 219 10.93 9.57 -2.53
CA SER A 219 11.71 8.61 -3.31
C SER A 219 11.09 7.20 -3.39
N LYS A 220 10.04 6.91 -2.62
CA LYS A 220 9.39 5.59 -2.60
C LYS A 220 8.31 5.53 -3.69
N ALA A 221 8.32 4.46 -4.48
CA ALA A 221 7.28 4.15 -5.44
C ALA A 221 6.59 2.84 -5.06
N SER A 222 5.28 2.78 -5.25
CA SER A 222 4.51 1.57 -5.04
C SER A 222 4.79 0.51 -6.11
N PRO A 223 4.45 -0.76 -5.85
CA PRO A 223 4.13 -1.70 -6.91
C PRO A 223 3.01 -1.16 -7.82
N LYS A 224 2.92 -1.73 -9.02
CA LYS A 224 1.93 -1.34 -10.03
C LYS A 224 0.55 -1.88 -9.69
N ALA A 225 -0.46 -1.00 -9.67
CA ALA A 225 -1.86 -1.39 -9.72
C ALA A 225 -2.35 -1.35 -11.17
N VAL A 226 -2.95 -2.44 -11.65
CA VAL A 226 -3.42 -2.55 -13.04
C VAL A 226 -4.94 -2.55 -13.06
N PHE A 227 -5.52 -1.75 -13.95
CA PHE A 227 -6.96 -1.69 -14.16
C PHE A 227 -7.29 -1.45 -15.64
N GLN A 228 -8.54 -1.66 -16.02
CA GLN A 228 -9.04 -1.43 -17.38
C GLN A 228 -10.08 -0.33 -17.43
N LEU A 229 -10.08 0.43 -18.52
CA LEU A 229 -11.20 1.28 -18.89
C LEU A 229 -11.91 0.64 -20.08
N LEU A 230 -13.16 0.22 -19.88
CA LEU A 230 -14.01 -0.41 -20.89
C LEU A 230 -14.60 0.64 -21.83
#